data_AF-A0A0P9XUH3-F1
#
_entry.id   AF-A0A0P9XUH3-F1
#
_cell.length_a   1.000
_cell.length_b   1.000
_cell.length_c   1.000
_cell.angle_alpha   90.00
_cell.angle_beta   90.00
_cell.angle_gamma   90.00
#
_symmetry.space_group_name_H-M   'P 1'
#
loop_
_entity.id
_entity.type
_entity.pdbx_description
1 polymer ?
#
loop_
_entity_poly.entity_id
_entity_poly.type
_entity_poly.pdbx_seq_one_letter_code
_entity_poly.pdbx_strand_id
1 'polypeptide(L)' 'MATTPTHFKYQCRICQKKHLQPVLQEALEKTPVPRCCGRDRDMAFKGHHNEAQV' A
#
# COMPACT_ATOMS: atom_id res chain seq x y z
N MET A 1 -6.61 -7.27 -19.91
CA MET A 1 -7.35 -6.53 -18.88
C MET A 1 -6.37 -6.06 -17.82
N ALA A 2 -6.20 -4.75 -17.64
CA ALA A 2 -5.34 -4.22 -16.59
C ALA A 2 -6.04 -4.47 -15.24
N THR A 3 -5.51 -5.36 -14.42
CA THR A 3 -6.00 -5.59 -13.07
C THR A 3 -5.67 -4.36 -12.23
N THR A 4 -6.67 -3.53 -11.98
CA THR A 4 -6.51 -2.33 -11.14
C THR A 4 -6.12 -2.76 -9.73
N PRO A 5 -5.04 -2.21 -9.16
CA PRO A 5 -4.60 -2.59 -7.82
C PRO A 5 -5.63 -2.17 -6.77
N THR A 6 -6.06 -3.12 -5.95
CA THR A 6 -7.02 -2.87 -4.86
C THR A 6 -6.32 -2.37 -3.60
N HIS A 7 -5.08 -2.83 -3.38
CA HIS A 7 -4.26 -2.41 -2.24
C HIS A 7 -2.81 -2.14 -2.65
N PHE A 8 -2.17 -1.20 -1.97
CA PHE A 8 -0.73 -0.99 -1.99
C PHE A 8 -0.07 -1.70 -0.82
N LYS A 9 1.04 -2.39 -1.10
CA LYS A 9 1.84 -3.07 -0.09
C LYS A 9 2.94 -2.13 0.38
N TYR A 10 3.00 -1.95 1.70
CA TYR A 10 4.09 -1.23 2.36
C TYR A 10 4.75 -2.12 3.40
N GLN A 11 6.04 -1.89 3.64
CA GLN A 11 6.78 -2.49 4.73
C GLN A 11 7.38 -1.39 5.60
N CYS A 12 7.12 -1.42 6.90
CA CYS A 12 7.77 -0.50 7.83
C CYS A 12 9.26 -0.82 7.92
N ARG A 13 10.14 0.16 7.71
CA ARG A 13 11.59 0.03 7.82
C ARG A 13 12.04 -0.16 9.27
N ILE A 14 11.25 0.31 10.24
CA ILE A 14 11.55 0.22 11.67
C ILE A 14 11.20 -1.17 12.21
N CYS A 15 9.92 -1.56 12.15
CA CYS A 15 9.47 -2.81 12.73
C CYS A 15 9.34 -3.97 11.73
N GLN A 16 9.67 -3.75 10.45
CA GLN A 16 9.59 -4.74 9.36
C GLN A 16 8.19 -5.32 9.08
N LYS A 17 7.15 -4.84 9.75
CA LYS A 17 5.75 -5.25 9.54
C LYS A 17 5.26 -4.85 8.16
N LYS A 18 4.48 -5.74 7.55
CA LYS A 18 3.80 -5.50 6.27
C LYS A 18 2.44 -4.86 6.53
N HIS A 19 2.11 -3.88 5.71
CA HIS A 19 0.84 -3.16 5.74
C HIS A 19 0.21 -3.17 4.36
N LEU A 20 -1.10 -3.39 4.33
CA LEU A 20 -1.93 -3.29 3.13
C LEU A 20 -2.72 -1.99 3.24
N GLN A 21 -2.49 -1.08 2.30
CA GLN A 21 -3.18 0.19 2.22
C GLN A 21 -4.20 0.13 1.09
N PRO A 22 -5.51 0.32 1.37
CA PRO A 22 -6.52 0.41 0.32
C PRO A 22 -6.22 1.54 -0.66
N VAL A 23 -6.36 1.26 -1.94
CA VAL A 23 -6.11 2.22 -3.02
C VAL A 23 -7.38 3.03 -3.29
N LEU A 24 -7.24 4.35 -3.42
CA LEU A 24 -8.32 5.21 -3.88
C LEU A 24 -8.49 5.00 -5.39
N GLN A 25 -9.56 4.30 -5.80
CA GLN A 25 -9.80 3.90 -7.19
C GLN A 25 -9.85 5.08 -8.17
N GLU A 26 -10.27 6.25 -7.71
CA GLU A 26 -10.38 7.47 -8.53
C GLU A 26 -9.04 8.23 -8.65
N ALA A 27 -8.07 7.98 -7.77
CA ALA A 27 -6.79 8.67 -7.75
C ALA A 27 -5.70 7.86 -7.04
N LEU A 28 -5.04 6.96 -7.80
CA LEU A 28 -3.93 6.12 -7.32
C LEU A 28 -2.85 6.95 -6.62
N GLU A 29 -2.47 8.07 -7.24
CA GLU A 29 -1.44 9.01 -6.77
C GLU A 29 -1.81 9.76 -5.48
N LYS A 30 -3.11 9.83 -5.13
CA LYS A 30 -3.60 10.45 -3.89
C LYS A 30 -3.80 9.44 -2.76
N THR A 31 -3.56 8.15 -3.01
CA THR A 31 -3.66 7.12 -1.96
C THR A 31 -2.67 7.44 -0.85
N PRO A 32 -3.14 7.64 0.40
CA PRO A 32 -2.27 8.01 1.50
C PRO A 32 -1.32 6.87 1.85
N VAL A 33 -0.07 7.19 2.17
CA VAL A 33 0.88 6.21 2.69
C VAL A 33 0.48 5.90 4.14
N PRO A 34 0.40 4.62 4.54
CA PRO A 34 0.06 4.27 5.92
C PRO A 34 1.13 4.79 6.90
N ARG A 35 0.75 4.99 8.17
CA ARG A 35 1.70 5.31 9.25
C ARG A 35 2.01 4.07 10.05
N CYS A 36 3.29 3.81 10.27
CA CYS A 36 3.74 2.78 11.21
C CYS A 36 4.91 3.32 12.03
N CYS A 37 4.96 2.98 13.32
CA CYS A 37 5.97 3.49 14.26
C CYS A 37 6.03 5.04 14.37
N GLY A 38 4.95 5.73 13.98
CA GLY A 38 4.76 7.17 14.18
C GLY A 38 5.10 8.09 13.01
N ARG A 39 5.56 7.58 11.85
CA ARG A 39 5.85 8.41 10.66
C ARG A 39 5.47 7.72 9.34
N ASP A 40 5.13 8.54 8.34
CA ASP A 40 4.83 8.10 6.97
C ASP A 40 6.10 7.62 6.23
N ARG A 41 7.23 8.31 6.45
CA ARG A 41 8.51 8.05 5.74
C ARG A 41 9.14 6.69 6.07
N ASP A 42 8.68 6.06 7.13
CA ASP A 42 9.18 4.75 7.55
C ASP A 42 8.54 3.62 6.74
N MET A 43 7.57 3.91 5.87
CA MET A 43 6.91 2.92 5.02
C MET A 43 7.57 2.81 3.64
N ALA A 44 8.26 1.71 3.40
CA ALA A 44 8.78 1.35 2.08
C ALA A 44 7.67 0.73 1.22
N PHE A 45 7.37 1.34 0.08
CA PHE A 45 6.49 0.72 -0.92
C PHE A 45 7.10 -0.57 -1.46
N LYS A 46 6.31 -1.65 -1.55
CA LYS A 46 6.72 -2.98 -1.99
C LYS A 46 5.99 -3.49 -3.23
N GLY A 47 5.06 -2.71 -3.77
CA GLY A 47 4.26 -3.08 -4.94
C GLY A 47 2.77 -3.13 -4.65
N HIS A 48 2.02 -3.69 -5.59
CA HIS A 48 0.56 -3.74 -5.52
C HIS A 48 0.07 -5.13 -5.09
N HIS A 49 -1.07 -5.18 -4.39
CA HIS A 49 -1.88 -6.37 -4.28
C HIS A 49 -3.02 -6.26 -5.30
N ASN A 50 -2.96 -7.09 -6.33
CA ASN A 50 -4.12 -7.38 -7.15
C ASN A 50 -4.79 -8.56 -6.46
N GLU A 51 -5.80 -8.29 -5.66
CA GLU A 51 -6.70 -9.36 -5.23
C GLU A 51 -7.60 -9.71 -6.42
N ALA A 52 -7.00 -10.38 -7.42
CA ALA A 52 -7.75 -11.16 -8.37
C ALA A 52 -8.13 -12.45 -7.65
N GLN A 53 -9.25 -12.39 -6.93
CA GLN A 53 -9.93 -13.58 -6.45
C GLN A 53 -11.25 -13.70 -7.22
N VAL A 54 -11.18 -14.33 -8.40
CA VAL A 54 -12.13 -15.33 -8.92
C VAL A 54 -11.37 -16.19 -9.92
#